data_AF-K2GYU2-F1
#
_entry.id   AF-K2GYU2-F1
#
_cell.length_a   1.000
_cell.length_b   1.000
_cell.length_c   1.000
_cell.angle_alpha   90.00
_cell.angle_beta   90.00
_cell.angle_gamma   90.00
#
_symmetry.space_group_name_H-M   'P 1'
#
loop_
_entity.id
_entity.type
_entity.pdbx_description
1 polymer ?
#
loop_
_entity_poly.entity_id
_entity_poly.type
_entity_poly.pdbx_seq_one_letter_code
_entity_poly.pdbx_strand_id
1 'polypeptide(L)'
;MSTTLNEIPISTQLVKIIDYIYRKGLDTPCMLLVRGNDKEMMEIKHLLHNGESLCGKKYNVHSLCGLLVSQINSVPPIIPTEFTTQGMTMESRDFCSLLYKKLPTYNFNTFYYILSFLRELLVHAEKNGLTSDQLAQMGVGMFVPQRDPYCSQTTPVTEKYTSFIKDVLDLNLM
;
A
#
# COMPACT_ATOMS: atom_id res chain seq x y z
N MET A 1 8.05 36.79 -0.88
CA MET A 1 7.04 35.98 -0.16
C MET A 1 6.98 34.63 -0.85
N SER A 2 7.72 33.65 -0.34
CA SER A 2 7.81 32.33 -0.95
C SER A 2 6.64 31.49 -0.46
N THR A 3 5.67 31.23 -1.35
CA THR A 3 4.65 30.20 -1.15
C THR A 3 5.33 28.85 -1.12
N THR A 4 5.66 28.36 0.08
CA THR A 4 5.91 26.94 0.29
C THR A 4 4.61 26.22 -0.05
N LEU A 5 4.56 25.60 -1.22
CA LEU A 5 3.60 24.55 -1.52
C LEU A 5 3.65 23.59 -0.34
N ASN A 6 2.58 23.53 0.44
CA ASN A 6 2.40 22.55 1.50
C ASN A 6 2.29 21.17 0.84
N GLU A 7 3.41 20.63 0.35
CA GLU A 7 3.54 19.21 0.09
C GLU A 7 3.40 18.53 1.45
N ILE A 8 2.21 18.01 1.76
CA ILE A 8 2.02 17.20 2.96
C ILE A 8 2.85 15.93 2.72
N PRO A 9 3.98 15.75 3.42
CA PRO A 9 4.90 14.68 3.10
C PRO A 9 4.27 13.35 3.51
N ILE A 10 4.40 12.34 2.65
CA ILE A 10 4.12 10.95 3.00
C ILE A 10 4.93 10.60 4.25
N SER A 11 4.39 9.74 5.12
CA SER A 11 5.11 9.28 6.31
C SER A 11 6.54 8.87 5.97
N THR A 12 7.51 9.54 6.60
CA THR A 12 8.94 9.28 6.39
C THR A 12 9.32 7.85 6.74
N GLN A 13 8.59 7.21 7.66
CA GLN A 13 8.76 5.80 8.00
C GLN A 13 8.33 4.89 6.84
N LEU A 14 7.17 5.16 6.22
CA LEU A 14 6.72 4.41 5.03
C LEU A 14 7.74 4.51 3.90
N VAL A 15 8.24 5.73 3.64
CA VAL A 15 9.26 5.98 2.62
C VAL A 15 10.54 5.19 2.92
N LYS A 16 11.04 5.23 4.17
CA LYS A 16 12.24 4.47 4.58
C LYS A 16 12.07 2.96 4.44
N ILE A 17 10.87 2.43 4.73
CA ILE A 17 10.57 1.00 4.58
C ILE A 17 10.55 0.61 3.09
N ILE A 18 9.80 1.36 2.27
CA ILE A 18 9.70 1.10 0.83
C ILE A 18 11.06 1.25 0.15
N ASP A 19 11.86 2.28 0.49
CA ASP A 19 13.21 2.46 -0.05
C ASP A 19 14.13 1.27 0.26
N TYR A 20 14.05 0.71 1.46
CA TYR A 20 14.82 -0.49 1.77
C TYR A 20 14.37 -1.69 0.91
N ILE A 21 13.05 -1.93 0.80
CA ILE A 21 12.52 -3.04 0.00
C ILE A 21 12.87 -2.86 -1.48
N TYR A 22 12.76 -1.63 -2.00
CA TYR A 22 13.13 -1.29 -3.37
C TYR A 22 14.60 -1.62 -3.66
N ARG A 23 15.51 -1.30 -2.74
CA ARG A 23 16.96 -1.52 -2.96
C ARG A 23 17.41 -2.97 -2.80
N LYS A 24 16.70 -3.78 -2.00
CA LYS A 24 17.20 -5.09 -1.54
C LYS A 24 16.21 -6.24 -1.72
N GLY A 25 14.97 -5.95 -2.04
CA GLY A 25 13.85 -6.86 -1.88
C GLY A 25 13.09 -7.20 -3.15
N LEU A 26 13.16 -6.42 -4.23
CA LEU A 26 12.28 -6.57 -5.42
C LEU A 26 12.25 -7.98 -6.04
N ASP A 27 13.33 -8.74 -5.94
CA ASP A 27 13.45 -10.11 -6.46
C ASP A 27 13.05 -11.20 -5.43
N THR A 28 12.65 -10.82 -4.22
CA THR A 28 12.31 -11.77 -3.15
C THR A 28 10.97 -12.45 -3.44
N PRO A 29 10.90 -13.79 -3.48
CA PRO A 29 9.65 -14.48 -3.74
C PRO A 29 8.57 -14.21 -2.69
N CYS A 30 7.31 -14.15 -3.10
CA CYS A 30 6.15 -14.08 -2.20
C CYS A 30 6.21 -12.92 -1.19
N MET A 31 6.79 -11.78 -1.59
CA MET A 31 6.71 -10.55 -0.78
C MET A 31 5.26 -10.19 -0.49
N LEU A 32 5.01 -9.61 0.69
CA LEU A 32 3.67 -9.26 1.19
C LEU A 32 2.75 -10.46 1.49
N LEU A 33 3.03 -11.66 0.96
CA LEU A 33 2.25 -12.88 1.21
C LEU A 33 2.76 -13.68 2.43
N VAL A 34 4.05 -13.57 2.73
CA VAL A 34 4.68 -14.24 3.87
C VAL A 34 4.72 -13.32 5.09
N ARG A 35 4.34 -13.86 6.25
CA ARG A 35 4.40 -13.13 7.53
C ARG A 35 5.84 -12.84 7.93
N GLY A 36 6.08 -11.60 8.34
CA GLY A 36 7.35 -11.14 8.90
C GLY A 36 7.64 -11.67 10.30
N ASN A 37 8.87 -11.51 10.76
CA ASN A 37 9.23 -11.82 12.15
C ASN A 37 8.81 -10.68 13.07
N ASP A 38 7.91 -10.95 14.02
CA ASP A 38 7.34 -9.90 14.89
C ASP A 38 8.41 -9.17 15.74
N LYS A 39 9.47 -9.86 16.19
CA LYS A 39 10.56 -9.23 16.96
C LYS A 39 11.36 -8.28 16.09
N GLU A 40 11.71 -8.71 14.88
CA GLU A 40 12.43 -7.89 13.90
C GLU A 40 11.59 -6.68 13.46
N MET A 41 10.28 -6.88 13.23
CA MET A 41 9.34 -5.80 12.94
C MET A 41 9.30 -4.75 14.06
N MET A 42 9.26 -5.18 15.33
CA MET A 42 9.26 -4.28 16.48
C MET A 42 10.58 -3.51 16.61
N GLU A 43 11.71 -4.18 16.39
CA GLU A 43 13.04 -3.54 16.38
C GLU A 43 13.10 -2.45 15.31
N ILE A 44 12.73 -2.77 14.07
CA ILE A 44 12.73 -1.82 12.95
C ILE A 44 11.80 -0.64 13.24
N LYS A 45 10.60 -0.89 13.78
CA LYS A 45 9.66 0.16 14.18
C LYS A 45 10.27 1.12 15.20
N HIS A 46 10.96 0.58 16.22
CA HIS A 46 11.62 1.39 17.25
C HIS A 46 12.74 2.25 16.66
N LEU A 47 13.58 1.68 15.79
CA LEU A 47 14.64 2.41 15.10
C LEU A 47 14.08 3.56 14.24
N LEU A 48 13.03 3.29 13.47
CA LEU A 48 12.39 4.30 12.63
C LEU A 48 11.74 5.41 13.47
N HIS A 49 11.15 5.05 14.62
CA HIS A 49 10.56 6.03 15.55
C HIS A 49 11.62 6.97 16.14
N ASN A 50 12.81 6.46 16.45
CA ASN A 50 13.94 7.25 16.93
C ASN A 50 14.65 8.07 15.83
N GLY A 51 14.17 8.00 14.59
CA GLY A 51 14.78 8.69 13.45
C GLY A 51 16.03 7.99 12.89
N GLU A 52 16.37 6.79 13.38
CA GLU A 52 17.56 6.05 12.98
C GLU A 52 17.48 5.55 11.52
N SER A 53 18.65 5.17 10.99
CA SER A 53 18.80 4.66 9.63
C SER A 53 18.77 3.13 9.60
N LEU A 54 18.17 2.58 8.54
CA LEU A 54 18.26 1.16 8.20
C LEU A 54 19.50 0.84 7.35
N CYS A 55 20.30 1.86 6.97
CA CYS A 55 21.52 1.69 6.18
C CYS A 55 22.54 0.82 6.94
N GLY A 56 23.24 -0.06 6.22
CA GLY A 56 24.20 -0.99 6.80
C GLY A 56 23.60 -2.17 7.58
N LYS A 57 22.31 -2.12 7.95
CA LYS A 57 21.61 -3.21 8.62
C LYS A 57 21.05 -4.22 7.61
N LYS A 58 20.99 -5.49 8.02
CA LYS A 58 20.44 -6.60 7.24
C LYS A 58 19.20 -7.14 7.94
N TYR A 59 18.05 -6.65 7.52
CA TYR A 59 16.74 -7.13 7.93
C TYR A 59 16.12 -8.03 6.86
N ASN A 60 15.30 -8.98 7.30
CA ASN A 60 14.47 -9.79 6.41
C ASN A 60 13.43 -8.90 5.72
N VAL A 61 13.31 -9.04 4.39
CA VAL A 61 12.37 -8.27 3.57
C VAL A 61 10.91 -8.55 3.96
N HIS A 62 10.57 -9.78 4.36
CA HIS A 62 9.22 -10.13 4.83
C HIS A 62 8.84 -9.38 6.12
N SER A 63 9.81 -9.13 7.01
CA SER A 63 9.58 -8.29 8.20
C SER A 63 9.31 -6.84 7.82
N LEU A 64 10.00 -6.30 6.82
CA LEU A 64 9.67 -4.97 6.31
C LEU A 64 8.31 -4.90 5.60
N CYS A 65 7.96 -5.92 4.82
CA CYS A 65 6.63 -6.04 4.22
C CYS A 65 5.53 -6.08 5.29
N GLY A 66 5.70 -6.91 6.33
CA GLY A 66 4.76 -6.98 7.44
C GLY A 66 4.65 -5.65 8.19
N LEU A 67 5.77 -4.97 8.42
CA LEU A 67 5.79 -3.66 9.06
C LEU A 67 5.12 -2.59 8.19
N LEU A 68 5.34 -2.60 6.87
CA LEU A 68 4.71 -1.69 5.92
C LEU A 68 3.18 -1.77 6.02
N VAL A 69 2.64 -2.99 5.89
CA VAL A 69 1.19 -3.25 5.98
C VAL A 69 0.66 -2.86 7.36
N SER A 70 1.38 -3.21 8.44
CA SER A 70 0.99 -2.83 9.81
C SER A 70 0.95 -1.32 10.03
N GLN A 71 1.91 -0.56 9.47
CA GLN A 71 1.93 0.89 9.59
C GLN A 71 0.76 1.53 8.84
N ILE A 72 0.47 1.08 7.63
CA ILE A 72 -0.67 1.55 6.84
C ILE A 72 -1.99 1.27 7.59
N ASN A 73 -2.14 0.08 8.14
CA ASN A 73 -3.36 -0.31 8.86
C ASN A 73 -3.47 0.30 10.27
N SER A 74 -2.42 0.96 10.77
CA SER A 74 -2.46 1.68 12.06
C SER A 74 -2.98 3.11 11.96
N VAL A 75 -3.22 3.60 10.74
CA VAL A 75 -3.78 4.93 10.46
C VAL A 75 -5.16 4.82 9.81
N PRO A 76 -5.95 5.90 9.73
CA PRO A 76 -7.19 5.89 8.98
C PRO A 76 -6.98 5.42 7.52
N PRO A 77 -7.95 4.70 6.92
CA PRO A 77 -7.81 4.13 5.59
C PRO A 77 -7.37 5.15 4.54
N ILE A 78 -6.47 4.73 3.65
CA ILE A 78 -5.95 5.58 2.57
C ILE A 78 -7.09 6.01 1.63
N ILE A 79 -8.04 5.12 1.34
CA ILE A 79 -9.30 5.45 0.67
C ILE A 79 -10.40 5.42 1.75
N PRO A 80 -10.90 6.58 2.19
CA PRO A 80 -11.90 6.64 3.24
C PRO A 80 -13.24 5.94 2.90
N THR A 81 -14.02 5.64 3.93
CA THR A 81 -15.30 4.93 3.82
C THR A 81 -16.31 5.65 2.92
N GLU A 82 -16.32 6.98 2.92
CA GLU A 82 -17.21 7.79 2.07
C GLU A 82 -16.95 7.55 0.58
N PHE A 83 -15.67 7.44 0.17
CA PHE A 83 -15.30 7.15 -1.21
C PHE A 83 -15.67 5.71 -1.58
N THR A 84 -15.37 4.76 -0.69
CA THR A 84 -15.69 3.34 -0.96
C THR A 84 -17.20 3.07 -0.89
N THR A 85 -17.98 3.89 -0.20
CA THR A 85 -19.45 3.82 -0.25
C THR A 85 -19.97 4.36 -1.57
N GLN A 86 -19.48 5.54 -1.99
CA GLN A 86 -19.87 6.14 -3.28
C GLN A 86 -19.45 5.29 -4.48
N GLY A 87 -18.24 4.72 -4.42
CA GLY A 87 -17.66 3.92 -5.48
C GLY A 87 -18.43 2.63 -5.75
N MET A 88 -19.23 2.11 -4.81
CA MET A 88 -19.92 0.82 -4.93
C MET A 88 -20.78 0.68 -6.18
N THR A 89 -21.37 1.77 -6.65
CA THR A 89 -22.23 1.79 -7.84
C THR A 89 -21.54 2.35 -9.08
N MET A 90 -20.27 2.76 -8.98
CA MET A 90 -19.48 3.35 -10.06
C MET A 90 -18.64 2.30 -10.79
N GLU A 91 -18.41 2.53 -12.08
CA GLU A 91 -17.40 1.79 -12.86
C GLU A 91 -15.98 2.16 -12.42
N SER A 92 -15.01 1.26 -12.62
CA SER A 92 -13.61 1.44 -12.19
C SER A 92 -13.01 2.77 -12.68
N ARG A 93 -13.28 3.15 -13.94
CA ARG A 93 -12.76 4.40 -14.54
C ARG A 93 -13.33 5.64 -13.87
N ASP A 94 -14.64 5.66 -13.60
CA ASP A 94 -15.29 6.79 -12.94
C ASP A 94 -14.84 6.92 -11.49
N PHE A 95 -14.67 5.79 -10.81
CA PHE A 95 -14.15 5.77 -9.45
C PHE A 95 -12.70 6.27 -9.40
N CYS A 96 -11.85 5.86 -10.35
CA CYS A 96 -10.50 6.40 -10.49
C CYS A 96 -10.53 7.93 -10.67
N SER A 97 -11.42 8.44 -11.52
CA SER A 97 -11.57 9.89 -11.71
C SER A 97 -12.05 10.61 -10.44
N LEU A 98 -12.93 9.99 -9.65
CA LEU A 98 -13.38 10.53 -8.36
C LEU A 98 -12.21 10.64 -7.39
N LEU A 99 -11.42 9.58 -7.23
CA LEU A 99 -10.25 9.58 -6.33
C LEU A 99 -9.26 10.67 -6.74
N TYR A 100 -8.92 10.76 -8.03
CA TYR A 100 -8.01 11.79 -8.53
C TYR A 100 -8.48 13.22 -8.22
N LYS A 101 -9.80 13.48 -8.32
CA LYS A 101 -10.37 14.82 -8.16
C LYS A 101 -10.65 15.22 -6.71
N LYS A 102 -10.92 14.25 -5.83
CA LYS A 102 -11.56 14.50 -4.53
C LYS A 102 -10.83 13.89 -3.34
N LEU A 103 -9.95 12.92 -3.55
CA LEU A 103 -9.21 12.32 -2.44
C LEU A 103 -8.28 13.38 -1.80
N PRO A 104 -8.20 13.48 -0.46
CA PRO A 104 -7.31 14.43 0.18
C PRO A 104 -5.86 14.27 -0.28
N THR A 105 -5.11 15.36 -0.38
CA THR A 105 -3.75 15.36 -0.95
C THR A 105 -2.83 14.32 -0.31
N TYR A 106 -2.84 14.21 1.03
CA TYR A 106 -2.05 13.21 1.74
C TYR A 106 -2.42 11.77 1.37
N ASN A 107 -3.73 11.47 1.34
CA ASN A 107 -4.27 10.17 0.97
C ASN A 107 -3.92 9.83 -0.49
N PHE A 108 -4.10 10.77 -1.41
CA PHE A 108 -3.75 10.58 -2.82
C PHE A 108 -2.25 10.33 -3.02
N ASN A 109 -1.39 11.13 -2.40
CA ASN A 109 0.06 10.96 -2.49
C ASN A 109 0.48 9.59 -1.94
N THR A 110 -0.07 9.18 -0.80
CA THR A 110 0.22 7.88 -0.18
C THR A 110 -0.29 6.73 -1.03
N PHE A 111 -1.52 6.81 -1.54
CA PHE A 111 -2.12 5.84 -2.46
C PHE A 111 -1.24 5.66 -3.70
N TYR A 112 -0.94 6.75 -4.39
CA TYR A 112 -0.14 6.73 -5.62
C TYR A 112 1.28 6.20 -5.39
N TYR A 113 1.91 6.57 -4.27
CA TYR A 113 3.25 6.10 -3.94
C TYR A 113 3.30 4.58 -3.70
N ILE A 114 2.37 4.04 -2.91
CA ILE A 114 2.31 2.59 -2.66
C ILE A 114 1.92 1.86 -3.94
N LEU A 115 0.95 2.37 -4.70
CA LEU A 115 0.56 1.81 -5.99
C LEU A 115 1.75 1.75 -6.97
N SER A 116 2.57 2.80 -7.04
CA SER A 116 3.78 2.82 -7.86
C SER A 116 4.78 1.75 -7.42
N PHE A 117 4.95 1.57 -6.10
CA PHE A 117 5.77 0.49 -5.55
C PHE A 117 5.21 -0.90 -5.90
N LEU A 118 3.90 -1.13 -5.80
CA LEU A 118 3.28 -2.40 -6.20
C LEU A 118 3.47 -2.68 -7.70
N ARG A 119 3.41 -1.65 -8.55
CA ARG A 119 3.69 -1.80 -9.98
C ARG A 119 5.14 -2.17 -10.25
N GLU A 120 6.09 -1.61 -9.51
CA GLU A 120 7.49 -2.00 -9.62
C GLU A 120 7.70 -3.48 -9.26
N LEU A 121 6.96 -4.00 -8.27
CA LEU A 121 6.99 -5.44 -7.96
C LEU A 121 6.55 -6.30 -9.16
N LEU A 122 5.59 -5.84 -9.96
CA LEU A 122 5.15 -6.54 -11.18
C LEU A 122 6.20 -6.51 -12.29
N VAL A 123 7.03 -5.47 -12.38
CA VAL A 123 8.17 -5.44 -13.30
C VAL A 123 9.16 -6.58 -12.99
N HIS A 124 9.22 -6.99 -11.71
CA HIS A 124 10.06 -8.08 -11.22
C HIS A 124 9.32 -9.43 -11.10
N ALA A 125 8.12 -9.56 -11.68
CA ALA A 125 7.24 -10.73 -11.53
C ALA A 125 7.92 -12.06 -11.89
N GLU A 126 8.81 -12.08 -12.90
CA GLU A 126 9.54 -13.30 -13.30
C GLU A 126 10.42 -13.86 -12.17
N LYS A 127 10.92 -13.00 -11.27
CA LYS A 127 11.83 -13.38 -10.18
C LYS A 127 11.11 -13.55 -8.86
N ASN A 128 10.18 -12.64 -8.54
CA ASN A 128 9.46 -12.66 -7.26
C ASN A 128 8.16 -13.48 -7.30
N GLY A 129 7.69 -13.88 -8.49
CA GLY A 129 6.51 -14.72 -8.67
C GLY A 129 5.17 -14.04 -8.32
N LEU A 130 5.13 -12.71 -8.20
CA LEU A 130 3.92 -11.97 -7.85
C LEU A 130 3.06 -11.70 -9.08
N THR A 131 1.74 -11.78 -8.90
CA THR A 131 0.75 -11.43 -9.93
C THR A 131 -0.03 -10.18 -9.57
N SER A 132 -0.64 -9.52 -10.56
CA SER A 132 -1.52 -8.36 -10.31
C SER A 132 -2.72 -8.73 -9.45
N ASP A 133 -3.25 -9.97 -9.58
CA ASP A 133 -4.30 -10.49 -8.70
C ASP A 133 -3.87 -10.55 -7.23
N GLN A 134 -2.68 -11.09 -6.95
CA GLN A 134 -2.15 -11.18 -5.57
C GLN A 134 -1.90 -9.79 -4.99
N LEU A 135 -1.31 -8.88 -5.77
CA LEU A 135 -1.03 -7.52 -5.32
C LEU A 135 -2.31 -6.69 -5.15
N ALA A 136 -3.34 -6.92 -5.97
CA ALA A 136 -4.62 -6.26 -5.82
C ALA A 136 -5.32 -6.66 -4.51
N GLN A 137 -5.30 -7.95 -4.16
CA GLN A 137 -5.83 -8.43 -2.88
C GLN A 137 -5.11 -7.79 -1.69
N MET A 138 -3.77 -7.72 -1.73
CA MET A 138 -2.99 -7.02 -0.71
C MET A 138 -3.30 -5.53 -0.69
N GLY A 139 -3.48 -4.91 -1.86
CA GLY A 139 -3.86 -3.52 -2.02
C GLY A 139 -5.18 -3.19 -1.36
N VAL A 140 -6.22 -4.03 -1.48
CA VAL A 140 -7.48 -3.84 -0.74
C VAL A 140 -7.22 -3.82 0.76
N GLY A 141 -6.37 -4.74 1.25
CA GLY A 141 -5.91 -4.83 2.64
C GLY A 141 -5.26 -3.55 3.18
N MET A 142 -4.63 -2.77 2.30
CA MET A 142 -3.89 -1.54 2.65
C MET A 142 -4.70 -0.26 2.40
N PHE A 143 -5.54 -0.24 1.35
CA PHE A 143 -6.15 1.01 0.87
C PHE A 143 -7.57 1.21 1.38
N VAL A 144 -8.35 0.14 1.51
CA VAL A 144 -9.79 0.19 1.76
C VAL A 144 -10.04 -0.08 3.25
N PRO A 145 -11.10 0.51 3.85
CA PRO A 145 -11.47 0.21 5.22
C PRO A 145 -11.71 -1.30 5.36
N GLN A 146 -10.96 -1.93 6.25
CA GLN A 146 -11.21 -3.32 6.62
C GLN A 146 -12.60 -3.36 7.27
N ARG A 147 -13.51 -4.20 6.74
CA ARG A 147 -14.85 -4.32 7.29
C ARG A 147 -14.81 -4.80 8.75
N ASP A 148 -15.88 -4.47 9.44
CA ASP A 148 -16.32 -4.98 10.72
C ASP A 148 -15.83 -6.43 10.99
N PRO A 149 -15.08 -6.68 12.09
CA PRO A 149 -14.58 -8.01 12.43
C PRO A 149 -15.68 -9.09 12.57
N TYR A 150 -16.95 -8.74 12.57
CA TYR A 150 -18.08 -9.67 12.68
C TYR A 150 -18.66 -10.16 11.33
N CYS A 151 -18.14 -9.72 10.17
CA CYS A 151 -18.64 -10.17 8.86
C CYS A 151 -17.70 -11.21 8.22
N SER A 152 -18.02 -12.50 8.37
CA SER A 152 -17.15 -13.64 8.01
C SER A 152 -17.11 -14.01 6.52
N GLN A 153 -17.65 -13.19 5.61
CA GLN A 153 -17.72 -13.50 4.17
C GLN A 153 -16.80 -12.56 3.37
N THR A 154 -16.19 -13.08 2.29
CA THR A 154 -15.58 -12.23 1.25
C THR A 154 -16.71 -11.43 0.62
N THR A 155 -16.77 -10.14 0.93
CA THR A 155 -17.94 -9.35 0.55
C THR A 155 -17.83 -8.84 -0.88
N PRO A 156 -18.96 -8.56 -1.57
CA PRO A 156 -18.96 -7.92 -2.88
C PRO A 156 -18.13 -6.61 -2.94
N VAL A 157 -17.97 -5.93 -1.78
CA VAL A 157 -17.07 -4.78 -1.63
C VAL A 157 -15.61 -5.17 -1.88
N THR A 158 -15.14 -6.24 -1.24
CA THR A 158 -13.76 -6.73 -1.37
C THR A 158 -13.46 -7.12 -2.81
N GLU A 159 -14.37 -7.85 -3.47
CA GLU A 159 -14.23 -8.27 -4.87
C GLU A 159 -14.16 -7.07 -5.81
N LYS A 160 -15.11 -6.13 -5.66
CA LYS A 160 -15.15 -4.91 -6.47
C LYS A 160 -13.86 -4.12 -6.36
N TYR A 161 -13.37 -3.86 -5.14
CA TYR A 161 -12.16 -3.06 -4.97
C TYR A 161 -10.88 -3.83 -5.31
N THR A 162 -10.88 -5.16 -5.23
CA THR A 162 -9.81 -5.98 -5.80
C THR A 162 -9.75 -5.79 -7.31
N SER A 163 -10.89 -5.88 -8.01
CA SER A 163 -10.96 -5.64 -9.45
C SER A 163 -10.50 -4.23 -9.81
N PHE A 164 -10.97 -3.21 -9.09
CA PHE A 164 -10.54 -1.83 -9.31
C PHE A 164 -9.02 -1.66 -9.16
N ILE A 165 -8.43 -2.16 -8.07
CA ILE A 165 -6.98 -2.02 -7.85
C ILE A 165 -6.20 -2.79 -8.91
N LYS A 166 -6.67 -3.97 -9.32
CA LYS A 166 -6.09 -4.73 -10.43
C LYS A 166 -6.11 -3.92 -11.73
N ASP A 167 -7.25 -3.33 -12.09
CA ASP A 167 -7.38 -2.48 -13.28
C ASP A 167 -6.38 -1.32 -13.26
N VAL A 168 -6.14 -0.72 -12.09
CA VAL A 168 -5.15 0.34 -11.90
C VAL A 168 -3.71 -0.19 -12.05
N LEU A 169 -3.39 -1.35 -11.47
CA LEU A 169 -2.06 -1.97 -11.56
C LEU A 169 -1.72 -2.35 -13.01
N ASP A 170 -2.69 -2.91 -13.72
CA ASP A 170 -2.58 -3.37 -15.11
C ASP A 170 -2.67 -2.22 -16.13
N LEU A 171 -2.77 -0.96 -15.67
CA LEU A 171 -2.89 0.25 -16.50
C LEU A 171 -4.16 0.33 -17.38
N ASN A 172 -5.20 -0.42 -17.06
CA ASN A 172 -6.45 -0.45 -17.83
C ASN A 172 -7.28 0.85 -17.70
N LEU A 173 -6.93 1.72 -16.75
CA LEU A 173 -7.65 2.96 -16.44
C LEU A 173 -6.90 4.25 -16.82
N MET A 174 -5.68 4.13 -17.37
CA MET A 174 -4.90 5.27 -17.91
C MET A 174 -5.14 5.43 -19.41
#